data_AF-A0A135U0T9-F1
#
_entry.id   AF-A0A135U0T9-F1
#
_cell.length_a   1.000
_cell.length_b   1.000
_cell.length_c   1.000
_cell.angle_alpha   90.00
_cell.angle_beta   90.00
_cell.angle_gamma   90.00
#
_symmetry.space_group_name_H-M   'P 1'
#
loop_
_entity.id
_entity.type
_entity.pdbx_description
1 polymer ?
#
loop_
_entity_poly.entity_id
_entity_poly.type
_entity_poly.pdbx_seq_one_letter_code
_entity_poly.pdbx_strand_id
1 'polypeptide(L)'
;MGKSTATFWFTIYAPAMILILGTSRLMGMISRLLQGSGGQGQPGLRKRMPCVGWLVPFFWSRILNATLRQWMRLSTRRISSSGIKDTGLDGIAHFTSHIQRLYAAGARFTGSEEHENYVKWLEGELKRLPGLEVSSSHVSVLAWQPKGSLAESVSLTLTKDHDQGCPVEIQVAGAVPYSLPTSGRQGHLIYVPRSQKISGNEVKGKMILRDFPARPVPYSLGLIPSYFATRDLEGDLMNFYDRPGFADEVIHQDLLDAGEAQVAGVFFLFDIPRDQVLSYFEPHKGTHYEVPAAYLGIEESMALRRAASDVTTKFYATLQIKAYIAKKTARTLTATLPGQNAERIIYVTHTDGNTCVQENGPVALLALARYFTQCPLWSRKRTIQFAFNVGHLHISRESSLAQAKELDASFDDSDDTTTLVVPIEHLGTREIEAVHHPHEFGRRLCHTGRGEAMFWCVGPSPPVVQAVIDAVMRRELDRVIVTRGVSTPNLYKTPTFTSFGGIGTYYHNLLLPTTSLISGPWSLWAPSFGPDSIDVFRLRQQTLALGDIYVQLEKTSRKEIVSGYETCRKTRALSGSSYTFEEPPEQASDAKSLVGNVIKY
;
A
#
# COMPACT_ATOMS: atom_id res chain seq x y z
N MET A 1 -55.80 -0.83 -10.89
CA MET A 1 -56.39 -1.48 -9.69
C MET A 1 -55.34 -2.44 -9.17
N GLY A 2 -54.76 -2.40 -7.97
CA GLY A 2 -54.93 -1.65 -6.73
C GLY A 2 -54.29 -2.52 -5.64
N LYS A 3 -53.51 -1.93 -4.73
CA LYS A 3 -52.75 -2.54 -3.60
C LYS A 3 -51.34 -3.08 -3.89
N SER A 4 -50.33 -2.21 -3.94
CA SER A 4 -48.97 -2.55 -3.44
C SER A 4 -48.13 -1.35 -3.00
N THR A 5 -48.63 -0.12 -3.15
CA THR A 5 -47.90 1.10 -2.79
C THR A 5 -47.87 1.42 -1.29
N ALA A 6 -48.64 0.75 -0.43
CA ALA A 6 -48.67 1.05 1.01
C ALA A 6 -47.58 0.31 1.81
N THR A 7 -47.14 -0.87 1.37
CA THR A 7 -46.13 -1.68 2.08
C THR A 7 -44.70 -1.20 1.83
N PHE A 8 -44.46 -0.48 0.72
CA PHE A 8 -43.14 0.03 0.34
C PHE A 8 -42.73 1.29 1.12
N TRP A 9 -43.70 2.08 1.62
CA TRP A 9 -43.41 3.27 2.43
C TRP A 9 -43.06 2.94 3.89
N PHE A 10 -43.52 1.81 4.42
CA PHE A 10 -43.29 1.44 5.83
C PHE A 10 -41.86 0.92 6.10
N THR A 11 -41.22 0.26 5.13
CA THR A 11 -39.87 -0.31 5.32
C THR A 11 -38.75 0.74 5.21
N ILE A 12 -38.98 1.85 4.51
CA ILE A 12 -37.99 2.91 4.30
C ILE A 12 -38.07 4.00 5.39
N TYR A 13 -39.26 4.30 5.91
CA TYR A 13 -39.43 5.38 6.90
C TYR A 13 -39.35 4.93 8.36
N ALA A 14 -39.51 3.64 8.66
CA ALA A 14 -39.42 3.13 10.03
C ALA A 14 -38.03 3.33 10.68
N PRO A 15 -36.88 3.10 10.01
CA PRO A 15 -35.56 3.35 10.60
C PRO A 15 -35.29 4.84 10.83
N ALA A 16 -35.76 5.71 9.92
CA ALA A 16 -35.63 7.16 10.04
C ALA A 16 -36.47 7.72 11.18
N MET A 17 -37.70 7.22 11.39
CA MET A 17 -38.53 7.60 12.53
C MET A 17 -38.00 7.06 13.87
N ILE A 18 -37.40 5.86 13.90
CA ILE A 18 -36.79 5.31 15.12
C ILE A 18 -35.57 6.14 15.55
N LEU A 19 -34.77 6.67 14.60
CA LEU A 19 -33.67 7.60 14.92
C LEU A 19 -34.16 8.98 15.41
N ILE A 20 -35.24 9.51 14.84
CA ILE A 20 -35.84 10.80 15.25
C ILE A 20 -36.52 10.69 16.63
N LEU A 21 -37.14 9.54 16.94
CA LEU A 21 -37.74 9.28 18.25
C LEU A 21 -36.68 8.92 19.32
N GLY A 22 -35.59 8.26 18.93
CA GLY A 22 -34.46 7.98 19.81
C GLY A 22 -33.69 9.25 20.23
N THR A 23 -33.50 10.19 19.31
CA THR A 23 -32.83 11.47 19.57
C THR A 23 -33.66 12.42 20.45
N SER A 24 -34.99 12.40 20.34
CA SER A 24 -35.88 13.17 21.23
C SER A 24 -35.93 12.60 22.65
N ARG A 25 -35.86 11.27 22.83
CA ARG A 25 -35.71 10.64 24.16
C ARG A 25 -34.36 10.94 24.81
N LEU A 26 -33.27 10.91 24.03
CA LEU A 26 -31.93 11.25 24.52
C LEU A 26 -31.82 12.73 24.93
N MET A 27 -32.39 13.64 24.15
CA MET A 27 -32.51 15.07 24.49
C MET A 27 -33.37 15.31 25.74
N GLY A 28 -34.46 14.55 25.90
CA GLY A 28 -35.29 14.59 27.11
C GLY A 28 -34.58 14.06 28.36
N MET A 29 -33.69 13.07 28.21
CA MET A 29 -32.89 12.51 29.30
C MET A 29 -31.77 13.46 29.73
N ILE A 30 -31.09 14.10 28.78
CA ILE A 30 -30.06 15.13 29.03
C ILE A 30 -30.70 16.38 29.67
N SER A 31 -31.90 16.78 29.25
CA SER A 31 -32.62 17.91 29.87
C SER A 31 -33.08 17.62 31.31
N ARG A 32 -33.36 16.36 31.68
CA ARG A 32 -33.68 15.97 33.06
C ARG A 32 -32.43 15.86 33.94
N LEU A 33 -31.32 15.38 33.39
CA LEU A 33 -30.01 15.38 34.06
C LEU A 33 -29.50 16.79 34.37
N LEU A 34 -29.85 17.79 33.55
CA LEU A 34 -29.49 19.20 33.77
C LEU A 34 -30.46 19.97 34.69
N GLN A 35 -31.61 19.39 35.05
CA GLN A 35 -32.59 20.00 35.97
C GLN A 35 -32.57 19.39 37.39
N GLY A 36 -31.88 18.26 37.57
CA GLY A 36 -31.78 17.54 38.84
C GLY A 36 -30.50 17.80 39.62
N SER A 37 -30.21 19.06 39.96
CA SER A 37 -29.20 19.38 40.99
C SER A 37 -29.44 20.79 41.52
N GLY A 38 -30.43 20.93 42.40
CA GLY A 38 -30.58 22.12 43.24
C GLY A 38 -29.63 22.05 44.42
N GLY A 39 -28.62 22.94 44.42
CA GLY A 39 -27.71 23.17 45.53
C GLY A 39 -26.95 24.48 45.30
N GLN A 40 -27.10 25.42 46.24
CA GLN A 40 -26.74 26.84 46.15
C GLN A 40 -25.24 27.11 45.89
N GLY A 41 -24.92 28.15 45.10
CA GLY A 41 -23.62 28.84 45.19
C GLY A 41 -23.08 29.46 43.89
N GLN A 42 -23.11 30.79 43.83
CA GLN A 42 -22.34 31.73 42.98
C GLN A 42 -22.83 32.11 41.55
N PRO A 43 -22.92 33.42 41.25
CA PRO A 43 -23.35 33.93 39.94
C PRO A 43 -22.16 34.30 39.05
N GLY A 44 -22.17 33.85 37.80
CA GLY A 44 -21.36 34.46 36.74
C GLY A 44 -20.73 33.47 35.78
N LEU A 45 -21.50 33.01 34.79
CA LEU A 45 -21.06 32.82 33.38
C LEU A 45 -22.25 32.28 32.57
N ARG A 46 -23.21 33.14 32.24
CA ARG A 46 -24.21 32.86 31.18
C ARG A 46 -23.98 33.84 30.05
N LYS A 47 -23.28 33.40 29.00
CA LYS A 47 -23.51 33.74 27.58
C LYS A 47 -22.32 33.26 26.75
N ARG A 48 -22.51 32.15 26.03
CA ARG A 48 -22.04 31.82 24.66
C ARG A 48 -21.90 30.31 24.53
N MET A 49 -22.93 29.64 24.02
CA MET A 49 -22.82 28.44 23.17
C MET A 49 -24.22 28.02 22.70
N PRO A 50 -24.55 28.27 21.42
CA PRO A 50 -25.44 27.36 20.72
C PRO A 50 -24.94 27.13 19.27
N CYS A 51 -23.78 26.48 19.09
CA CYS A 51 -23.32 26.09 17.74
C CYS A 51 -22.91 24.61 17.60
N VAL A 52 -22.80 23.84 18.69
CA VAL A 52 -22.32 22.44 18.60
C VAL A 52 -23.45 21.45 18.29
N GLY A 53 -24.69 21.74 18.71
CA GLY A 53 -25.85 20.85 18.51
C GLY A 53 -26.35 20.74 17.06
N TRP A 54 -25.98 21.67 16.18
CA TRP A 54 -26.41 21.69 14.77
C TRP A 54 -25.38 21.07 13.81
N LEU A 55 -24.13 20.89 14.23
CA LEU A 55 -23.07 20.34 13.37
C LEU A 55 -23.25 18.85 13.10
N VAL A 56 -23.70 18.07 14.09
CA VAL A 56 -23.90 16.63 13.93
C VAL A 56 -25.09 16.32 12.99
N PRO A 57 -26.28 16.92 13.14
CA PRO A 57 -27.39 16.71 12.19
C PRO A 57 -27.09 17.23 10.78
N PHE A 58 -26.32 18.33 10.66
CA PHE A 58 -25.94 18.89 9.36
C PHE A 58 -24.88 18.06 8.64
N PHE A 59 -23.95 17.46 9.38
CA PHE A 59 -22.97 16.50 8.88
C PHE A 59 -23.66 15.22 8.38
N TRP A 60 -24.56 14.65 9.17
CA TRP A 60 -25.34 13.47 8.77
C TRP A 60 -26.31 13.76 7.61
N SER A 61 -26.94 14.94 7.56
CA SER A 61 -27.84 15.30 6.45
C SER A 61 -27.11 15.55 5.14
N ARG A 62 -25.85 16.01 5.18
CA ARG A 62 -24.98 16.10 3.99
C ARG A 62 -24.50 14.73 3.52
N ILE A 63 -24.14 13.83 4.44
CA ILE A 63 -23.79 12.44 4.11
C ILE A 63 -24.99 11.73 3.47
N LEU A 64 -26.18 11.85 4.07
CA LEU A 64 -27.43 11.29 3.56
C LEU A 64 -27.84 11.90 2.21
N ASN A 65 -27.68 13.21 2.00
CA ASN A 65 -27.98 13.84 0.71
C ASN A 65 -26.98 13.46 -0.38
N ALA A 66 -25.69 13.33 -0.05
CA ALA A 66 -24.66 12.90 -0.99
C ALA A 66 -24.89 11.44 -1.43
N THR A 67 -25.18 10.55 -0.48
CA THR A 67 -25.53 9.15 -0.76
C THR A 67 -26.85 9.02 -1.51
N LEU A 68 -27.91 9.77 -1.18
CA LEU A 68 -29.17 9.74 -1.94
C LEU A 68 -29.02 10.25 -3.38
N ARG A 69 -28.26 11.34 -3.60
CA ARG A 69 -28.05 11.89 -4.95
C ARG A 69 -27.17 10.98 -5.79
N GLN A 70 -26.20 10.30 -5.17
CA GLN A 70 -25.38 9.29 -5.83
C GLN A 70 -26.20 8.03 -6.14
N TRP A 71 -27.06 7.59 -5.23
CA TRP A 71 -27.98 6.46 -5.41
C TRP A 71 -28.98 6.69 -6.55
N MET A 72 -29.61 7.87 -6.61
CA MET A 72 -30.51 8.24 -7.72
C MET A 72 -29.79 8.37 -9.07
N ARG A 73 -28.50 8.75 -9.09
CA ARG A 73 -27.69 8.80 -10.31
C ARG A 73 -27.17 7.44 -10.77
N LEU A 74 -27.01 6.48 -9.85
CA LEU A 74 -26.53 5.12 -10.16
C LEU A 74 -27.66 4.17 -10.54
N SER A 75 -28.86 4.30 -9.96
CA SER A 75 -30.00 3.41 -10.23
C SER A 75 -30.64 3.56 -11.63
N THR A 76 -30.29 4.62 -12.35
CA THR A 76 -30.74 4.89 -13.73
C THR A 76 -29.60 4.85 -14.75
N ARG A 77 -28.40 4.43 -14.33
CA ARG A 77 -27.18 4.57 -15.13
C ARG A 77 -27.01 3.41 -16.11
N ARG A 78 -26.95 3.75 -17.40
CA ARG A 78 -26.59 2.80 -18.46
C ARG A 78 -25.09 2.51 -18.34
N ILE A 79 -24.73 1.29 -17.92
CA ILE A 79 -23.33 0.83 -17.87
C ILE A 79 -22.73 0.97 -19.27
N SER A 80 -21.51 1.51 -19.35
CA SER A 80 -20.83 1.65 -20.64
C SER A 80 -20.64 0.29 -21.31
N SER A 81 -21.10 0.17 -22.55
CA SER A 81 -20.85 -1.01 -23.38
C SER A 81 -19.46 -1.00 -24.04
N SER A 82 -18.66 0.07 -23.90
CA SER A 82 -17.30 0.14 -24.45
C SER A 82 -16.26 -0.36 -23.45
N GLY A 83 -15.41 -1.28 -23.90
CA GLY A 83 -14.33 -1.89 -23.13
C GLY A 83 -13.62 -2.94 -23.99
N ILE A 84 -12.49 -3.47 -23.52
CA ILE A 84 -11.79 -4.54 -24.23
C ILE A 84 -12.62 -5.84 -24.25
N LYS A 85 -12.42 -6.67 -25.26
CA LYS A 85 -13.16 -7.93 -25.38
C LYS A 85 -12.55 -8.96 -24.44
N ASP A 86 -13.41 -9.59 -23.65
CA ASP A 86 -13.00 -10.67 -22.75
C ASP A 86 -12.28 -11.81 -23.49
N THR A 87 -12.81 -12.20 -24.66
CA THR A 87 -12.27 -13.28 -25.50
C THR A 87 -10.92 -12.98 -26.14
N GLY A 88 -10.48 -11.72 -26.15
CA GLY A 88 -9.18 -11.34 -26.69
C GLY A 88 -8.06 -11.34 -25.66
N LEU A 89 -8.39 -11.27 -24.36
CA LEU A 89 -7.38 -11.28 -23.29
C LEU A 89 -7.00 -12.73 -22.97
N ASP A 90 -5.74 -12.95 -22.60
CA ASP A 90 -5.23 -14.24 -22.16
C ASP A 90 -6.17 -14.91 -21.12
N GLY A 91 -6.36 -16.23 -21.27
CA GLY A 91 -7.24 -17.02 -20.40
C GLY A 91 -6.62 -17.33 -19.04
N ILE A 92 -7.43 -17.87 -18.12
CA ILE A 92 -7.02 -18.20 -16.74
C ILE A 92 -5.75 -19.06 -16.70
N ALA A 93 -5.65 -20.09 -17.54
CA ALA A 93 -4.48 -20.96 -17.57
C ALA A 93 -3.16 -20.22 -17.87
N HIS A 94 -3.22 -19.18 -18.71
CA HIS A 94 -2.05 -18.38 -19.05
C HIS A 94 -1.63 -17.49 -17.87
N PHE A 95 -2.60 -16.82 -17.24
CA PHE A 95 -2.34 -16.06 -16.02
C PHE A 95 -1.78 -16.96 -14.90
N THR A 96 -2.36 -18.15 -14.69
CA THR A 96 -1.84 -19.13 -13.74
C THR A 96 -0.39 -19.51 -14.05
N SER A 97 -0.07 -19.78 -15.33
CA SER A 97 1.30 -20.11 -15.74
C SER A 97 2.28 -18.97 -15.45
N HIS A 98 1.89 -17.72 -15.67
CA HIS A 98 2.75 -16.56 -15.40
C HIS A 98 2.92 -16.31 -13.89
N ILE A 99 1.88 -16.48 -13.07
CA ILE A 99 1.99 -16.41 -11.61
C ILE A 99 2.89 -17.55 -11.08
N GLN A 100 2.77 -18.77 -11.62
CA GLN A 100 3.66 -19.86 -11.24
C GLN A 100 5.12 -19.58 -11.62
N ARG A 101 5.36 -18.95 -12.78
CA ARG A 101 6.70 -18.52 -13.17
C ARG A 101 7.26 -17.45 -12.25
N LEU A 102 6.45 -16.45 -11.91
CA LEU A 102 6.79 -15.41 -10.94
C LEU A 102 7.14 -16.01 -9.58
N TYR A 103 6.36 -17.00 -9.12
CA TYR A 103 6.61 -17.72 -7.87
C TYR A 103 7.92 -18.51 -7.93
N ALA A 104 8.13 -19.27 -9.01
CA ALA A 104 9.33 -20.07 -9.22
C ALA A 104 10.61 -19.23 -9.35
N ALA A 105 10.51 -17.95 -9.71
CA ALA A 105 11.63 -17.03 -9.70
C ALA A 105 12.13 -16.72 -8.27
N GLY A 106 11.35 -17.01 -7.23
CA GLY A 106 11.72 -16.73 -5.85
C GLY A 106 11.73 -15.23 -5.52
N ALA A 107 12.48 -14.86 -4.49
CA ALA A 107 12.62 -13.46 -4.08
C ALA A 107 13.49 -12.69 -5.09
N ARG A 108 12.88 -11.74 -5.78
CA ARG A 108 13.51 -10.89 -6.80
C ARG A 108 13.96 -9.58 -6.17
N PHE A 109 14.93 -9.64 -5.25
CA PHE A 109 15.48 -8.42 -4.64
C PHE A 109 16.12 -7.53 -5.70
N THR A 110 16.06 -6.22 -5.52
CA THR A 110 16.57 -5.26 -6.51
C THR A 110 18.04 -5.54 -6.85
N GLY A 111 18.30 -5.90 -8.11
CA GLY A 111 19.64 -6.22 -8.60
C GLY A 111 20.16 -7.64 -8.28
N SER A 112 19.30 -8.54 -7.79
CA SER A 112 19.63 -9.98 -7.63
C SER A 112 19.66 -10.70 -8.99
N GLU A 113 20.21 -11.92 -9.01
CA GLU A 113 20.24 -12.76 -10.21
C GLU A 113 18.83 -13.23 -10.60
N GLU A 114 18.01 -13.58 -9.63
CA GLU A 114 16.60 -13.95 -9.80
C GLU A 114 15.81 -12.80 -10.45
N HIS A 115 16.04 -11.57 -9.99
CA HIS A 115 15.42 -10.38 -10.57
C HIS A 115 15.85 -10.18 -12.03
N GLU A 116 17.15 -10.23 -12.33
CA GLU A 116 17.64 -10.10 -13.70
C GLU A 116 17.13 -11.20 -14.64
N ASN A 117 17.07 -12.45 -14.15
CA ASN A 117 16.56 -13.58 -14.92
C ASN A 117 15.06 -13.42 -15.23
N TYR A 118 14.28 -12.91 -14.28
CA TYR A 118 12.88 -12.59 -14.50
C TYR A 118 12.69 -11.46 -15.54
N VAL A 119 13.48 -10.38 -15.41
CA VAL A 119 13.46 -9.25 -16.35
C VAL A 119 13.88 -9.65 -17.77
N LYS A 120 14.83 -10.59 -17.92
CA LYS A 120 15.22 -11.17 -19.23
C LYS A 120 14.12 -12.04 -19.85
N TRP A 121 13.29 -12.68 -19.04
CA TRP A 121 12.17 -13.49 -19.52
C TRP A 121 10.98 -12.64 -19.98
N LEU A 122 10.56 -11.68 -19.14
CA LEU A 122 9.93 -10.43 -19.59
C LEU A 122 10.90 -9.78 -20.61
N GLU A 123 10.70 -8.66 -21.30
CA GLU A 123 11.58 -8.33 -22.46
C GLU A 123 11.53 -9.38 -23.60
N GLY A 124 12.00 -10.63 -23.44
CA GLY A 124 11.87 -11.71 -24.41
C GLY A 124 10.42 -12.05 -24.76
N GLU A 125 9.50 -12.06 -23.80
CA GLU A 125 8.05 -12.10 -24.09
C GLU A 125 7.59 -10.86 -24.87
N LEU A 126 8.02 -9.66 -24.46
CA LEU A 126 7.60 -8.39 -25.09
C LEU A 126 8.12 -8.26 -26.54
N LYS A 127 9.38 -8.62 -26.79
CA LYS A 127 10.02 -8.57 -28.12
C LYS A 127 9.40 -9.53 -29.13
N ARG A 128 8.67 -10.55 -28.66
CA ARG A 128 7.92 -11.47 -29.54
C ARG A 128 6.57 -10.90 -29.98
N LEU A 129 6.11 -9.79 -29.39
CA LEU A 129 4.84 -9.19 -29.74
C LEU A 129 4.99 -8.24 -30.94
N PRO A 130 4.17 -8.41 -32.00
CA PRO A 130 4.32 -7.64 -33.22
C PRO A 130 3.98 -6.16 -33.00
N GLY A 131 4.79 -5.27 -33.58
CA GLY A 131 4.58 -3.82 -33.54
C GLY A 131 4.94 -3.17 -32.20
N LEU A 132 5.49 -3.91 -31.24
CA LEU A 132 5.92 -3.39 -29.96
C LEU A 132 7.40 -2.99 -30.01
N GLU A 133 7.69 -1.73 -29.71
CA GLU A 133 9.06 -1.21 -29.61
C GLU A 133 9.55 -1.36 -28.17
N VAL A 134 10.52 -2.26 -27.96
CA VAL A 134 11.03 -2.59 -26.62
C VAL A 134 12.43 -2.02 -26.42
N SER A 135 12.61 -1.23 -25.37
CA SER A 135 13.90 -0.70 -24.93
C SER A 135 14.12 -0.99 -23.45
N SER A 136 15.37 -0.88 -23.01
CA SER A 136 15.75 -1.06 -21.60
C SER A 136 16.74 0.02 -21.17
N SER A 137 16.64 0.50 -19.93
CA SER A 137 17.67 1.32 -19.30
C SER A 137 18.14 0.67 -17.99
N HIS A 138 19.17 1.25 -17.38
CA HIS A 138 19.82 0.67 -16.20
C HIS A 138 19.85 1.67 -15.06
N VAL A 139 19.67 1.16 -13.84
CA VAL A 139 19.79 1.89 -12.59
C VAL A 139 20.91 1.26 -11.78
N SER A 140 21.84 2.07 -11.28
CA SER A 140 22.85 1.62 -10.33
C SER A 140 22.25 1.52 -8.93
N VAL A 141 22.48 0.40 -8.27
CA VAL A 141 21.99 0.14 -6.91
C VAL A 141 23.10 -0.43 -6.06
N LEU A 142 23.14 -0.06 -4.78
CA LEU A 142 23.91 -0.80 -3.79
C LEU A 142 23.05 -1.95 -3.27
N ALA A 143 23.15 -3.12 -3.90
CA ALA A 143 22.32 -4.26 -3.56
C ALA A 143 22.75 -4.88 -2.22
N TRP A 144 21.78 -5.13 -1.34
CA TRP A 144 21.91 -5.99 -0.17
C TRP A 144 21.28 -7.34 -0.50
N GLN A 145 22.01 -8.44 -0.31
CA GLN A 145 21.57 -9.77 -0.73
C GLN A 145 21.83 -10.80 0.38
N PRO A 146 20.79 -11.48 0.89
CA PRO A 146 20.96 -12.54 1.88
C PRO A 146 21.60 -13.78 1.26
N LYS A 147 22.30 -14.57 2.06
CA LYS A 147 22.73 -15.91 1.67
C LYS A 147 21.55 -16.87 1.83
N GLY A 148 20.92 -17.23 0.70
CA GLY A 148 19.67 -18.00 0.68
C GLY A 148 18.47 -17.07 0.88
N SER A 149 17.42 -17.57 1.52
CA SER A 149 16.27 -16.75 1.93
C SER A 149 16.60 -15.83 3.11
N LEU A 150 15.72 -14.86 3.41
CA LEU A 150 15.85 -14.05 4.62
C LEU A 150 15.85 -14.92 5.87
N ALA A 151 15.07 -16.00 5.93
CA ALA A 151 15.04 -16.95 7.03
C ALA A 151 16.37 -17.71 7.20
N GLU A 152 16.99 -18.16 6.11
CA GLU A 152 18.24 -18.93 6.14
C GLU A 152 19.50 -18.07 6.39
N SER A 153 19.39 -16.77 6.11
CA SER A 153 20.50 -15.82 6.25
C SER A 153 20.76 -15.36 7.68
N VAL A 154 19.95 -15.77 8.65
CA VAL A 154 20.04 -15.30 10.04
C VAL A 154 20.15 -16.47 11.01
N SER A 155 20.92 -16.28 12.08
CA SER A 155 20.90 -17.20 13.24
C SER A 155 20.94 -16.41 14.54
N LEU A 156 20.20 -16.89 15.53
CA LEU A 156 20.09 -16.29 16.84
C LEU A 156 20.34 -17.35 17.91
N THR A 157 21.23 -17.05 18.85
CA THR A 157 21.39 -17.87 20.05
C THR A 157 21.21 -17.04 21.31
N LEU A 158 20.69 -17.67 22.35
CA LEU A 158 20.53 -17.11 23.69
C LEU A 158 21.42 -17.86 24.67
N THR A 159 22.23 -17.14 25.44
CA THR A 159 23.15 -17.71 26.43
C THR A 159 22.95 -17.05 27.78
N LYS A 160 23.04 -17.83 28.85
CA LYS A 160 22.99 -17.33 30.24
C LYS A 160 24.35 -16.75 30.66
N ASP A 161 24.33 -15.66 31.41
CA ASP A 161 25.54 -15.12 32.03
C ASP A 161 26.13 -16.14 33.01
N HIS A 162 27.44 -16.34 32.94
CA HIS A 162 28.23 -17.29 33.77
C HIS A 162 27.98 -18.78 33.52
N ASP A 163 27.13 -19.14 32.57
CA ASP A 163 27.02 -20.51 32.10
C ASP A 163 28.12 -20.74 31.05
N GLN A 164 29.06 -21.66 31.29
CA GLN A 164 29.89 -22.23 30.22
C GLN A 164 29.05 -23.13 29.29
N GLY A 165 27.75 -23.27 29.59
CA GLY A 165 26.78 -24.05 28.85
C GLY A 165 26.60 -23.64 27.39
N CYS A 166 26.10 -24.61 26.64
CA CYS A 166 25.86 -24.52 25.20
C CYS A 166 24.79 -23.45 24.91
N PRO A 167 25.03 -22.51 23.97
CA PRO A 167 24.01 -21.56 23.53
C PRO A 167 22.73 -22.27 23.09
N VAL A 168 21.57 -21.73 23.46
CA VAL A 168 20.28 -22.22 22.99
C VAL A 168 19.94 -21.50 21.70
N GLU A 169 19.69 -22.24 20.62
CA GLU A 169 19.23 -21.67 19.37
C GLU A 169 17.77 -21.20 19.50
N ILE A 170 17.52 -19.97 19.05
CA ILE A 170 16.18 -19.39 18.95
C ILE A 170 15.86 -19.29 17.46
N GLN A 171 14.77 -19.93 17.05
CA GLN A 171 14.33 -19.85 15.65
C GLN A 171 13.86 -18.42 15.35
N VAL A 172 14.12 -17.98 14.13
CA VAL A 172 13.81 -16.61 13.68
C VAL A 172 12.97 -16.67 12.41
N ALA A 173 12.14 -15.66 12.20
CA ALA A 173 11.31 -15.57 11.00
C ALA A 173 12.16 -15.15 9.79
N GLY A 174 13.12 -14.25 9.99
CA GLY A 174 14.10 -13.86 8.98
C GLY A 174 14.90 -12.62 9.36
N ALA A 175 15.98 -12.37 8.62
CA ALA A 175 16.71 -11.11 8.69
C ALA A 175 15.80 -9.96 8.25
N VAL A 176 15.95 -8.80 8.89
CA VAL A 176 15.38 -7.56 8.37
C VAL A 176 16.21 -7.16 7.14
N PRO A 177 15.59 -6.92 5.97
CA PRO A 177 16.31 -6.53 4.77
C PRO A 177 17.12 -5.24 5.00
N TYR A 178 18.28 -5.16 4.34
CA TYR A 178 19.24 -4.05 4.48
C TYR A 178 19.85 -3.84 5.89
N SER A 179 19.56 -4.70 6.86
CA SER A 179 20.24 -4.67 8.17
C SER A 179 21.73 -5.03 8.07
N LEU A 180 22.51 -4.59 9.05
CA LEU A 180 23.97 -4.75 9.04
C LEU A 180 24.37 -6.24 8.99
N PRO A 181 25.09 -6.70 7.93
CA PRO A 181 25.69 -8.03 7.93
C PRO A 181 26.71 -8.18 9.06
N THR A 182 26.70 -9.32 9.76
CA THR A 182 27.58 -9.56 10.90
C THR A 182 27.92 -11.03 11.02
N SER A 183 29.15 -11.34 11.47
CA SER A 183 29.59 -12.70 11.82
C SER A 183 29.07 -13.17 13.19
N GLY A 184 28.47 -12.26 13.97
CA GLY A 184 27.95 -12.52 15.31
C GLY A 184 28.13 -11.29 16.19
N ARG A 185 27.03 -10.59 16.48
CA ARG A 185 27.00 -9.45 17.41
C ARG A 185 26.29 -9.84 18.68
N GLN A 186 26.82 -9.43 19.84
CA GLN A 186 26.32 -9.85 21.15
C GLN A 186 25.83 -8.66 21.97
N GLY A 187 24.81 -8.91 22.79
CA GLY A 187 24.32 -7.93 23.77
C GLY A 187 23.24 -8.49 24.68
N HIS A 188 23.10 -7.90 25.87
CA HIS A 188 21.99 -8.22 26.77
C HIS A 188 20.67 -7.72 26.21
N LEU A 189 19.60 -8.48 26.47
CA LEU A 189 18.25 -8.13 26.04
C LEU A 189 17.70 -6.94 26.83
N ILE A 190 17.01 -6.03 26.15
CA ILE A 190 16.21 -4.97 26.77
C ILE A 190 14.94 -4.74 25.95
N TYR A 191 13.79 -4.64 26.63
CA TYR A 191 12.53 -4.32 25.97
C TYR A 191 12.33 -2.81 25.91
N VAL A 192 12.05 -2.28 24.72
CA VAL A 192 11.75 -0.86 24.49
C VAL A 192 10.34 -0.74 23.89
N PRO A 193 9.33 -0.26 24.65
CA PRO A 193 7.95 -0.14 24.16
C PRO A 193 7.84 0.76 22.93
N ARG A 194 6.92 0.46 22.00
CA ARG A 194 6.71 1.23 20.75
C ARG A 194 6.53 2.74 20.96
N SER A 195 6.00 3.15 22.10
CA SER A 195 5.81 4.57 22.44
C SER A 195 7.09 5.32 22.82
N GLN A 196 8.21 4.61 23.02
CA GLN A 196 9.50 5.16 23.42
C GLN A 196 10.47 5.11 22.24
N LYS A 197 11.17 6.23 22.00
CA LYS A 197 12.28 6.32 21.04
C LYS A 197 13.44 5.43 21.49
N ILE A 198 14.12 4.76 20.56
CA ILE A 198 15.36 4.03 20.86
C ILE A 198 16.49 5.07 20.96
N SER A 199 16.85 5.49 22.16
CA SER A 199 17.91 6.47 22.38
C SER A 199 18.48 6.32 23.80
N GLY A 200 19.57 7.04 24.09
CA GLY A 200 20.18 7.07 25.42
C GLY A 200 21.32 6.07 25.61
N ASN A 201 22.03 6.21 26.73
CA ASN A 201 23.21 5.38 27.05
C ASN A 201 22.84 3.98 27.55
N GLU A 202 21.61 3.79 28.02
CA GLU A 202 21.09 2.55 28.59
C GLU A 202 20.87 1.45 27.54
N VAL A 203 20.60 1.83 26.28
CA VAL A 203 20.40 0.91 25.16
C VAL A 203 21.70 0.60 24.41
N LYS A 204 22.77 1.37 24.65
CA LYS A 204 24.05 1.21 23.97
C LYS A 204 24.61 -0.20 24.18
N GLY A 205 24.95 -0.88 23.09
CA GLY A 205 25.44 -2.26 23.12
C GLY A 205 24.41 -3.31 23.59
N LYS A 206 23.13 -2.98 23.68
CA LYS A 206 22.05 -3.91 24.04
C LYS A 206 21.34 -4.47 22.81
N MET A 207 20.67 -5.60 22.99
CA MET A 207 19.77 -6.21 22.02
C MET A 207 18.34 -5.76 22.31
N ILE A 208 17.76 -4.95 21.42
CA ILE A 208 16.44 -4.37 21.60
C ILE A 208 15.36 -5.40 21.24
N LEU A 209 14.37 -5.54 22.12
CA LEU A 209 13.10 -6.20 21.83
C LEU A 209 12.03 -5.13 21.56
N ARG A 210 11.41 -5.17 20.38
CA ARG A 210 10.46 -4.16 19.89
C ARG A 210 9.22 -4.84 19.33
N ASP A 211 8.01 -4.51 19.80
CA ASP A 211 6.79 -5.06 19.19
C ASP A 211 6.66 -4.61 17.73
N PHE A 212 6.22 -5.52 16.86
CA PHE A 212 5.90 -5.20 15.49
C PHE A 212 4.83 -4.09 15.43
N PRO A 213 5.02 -3.03 14.61
CA PRO A 213 4.10 -1.91 14.60
C PRO A 213 2.83 -2.23 13.80
N ALA A 214 1.81 -2.78 14.47
CA ALA A 214 0.45 -2.87 13.94
C ALA A 214 -0.37 -1.61 14.26
N ARG A 215 -1.07 -1.07 13.24
CA ARG A 215 -1.97 0.10 13.37
C ARG A 215 -3.25 -0.11 12.55
N PRO A 216 -4.30 -0.69 13.16
CA PRO A 216 -5.59 -0.85 12.50
C PRO A 216 -6.23 0.50 12.15
N VAL A 217 -6.84 0.60 10.98
CA VAL A 217 -7.56 1.80 10.51
C VAL A 217 -9.03 1.47 10.27
N PRO A 218 -10.01 2.21 10.81
CA PRO A 218 -11.42 1.97 10.49
C PRO A 218 -11.68 2.05 8.98
N TYR A 219 -12.38 1.06 8.42
CA TYR A 219 -12.76 1.06 6.99
C TYR A 219 -13.52 2.33 6.59
N SER A 220 -14.34 2.85 7.51
CA SER A 220 -15.07 4.11 7.31
C SER A 220 -14.16 5.29 6.95
N LEU A 221 -12.93 5.36 7.49
CA LEU A 221 -11.98 6.43 7.14
C LEU A 221 -11.49 6.32 5.68
N GLY A 222 -11.28 5.10 5.18
CA GLY A 222 -10.91 4.86 3.79
C GLY A 222 -12.02 5.19 2.78
N LEU A 223 -13.28 5.14 3.22
CA LEU A 223 -14.44 5.42 2.38
C LEU A 223 -14.83 6.90 2.30
N ILE A 224 -14.43 7.74 3.27
CA ILE A 224 -14.70 9.20 3.26
C ILE A 224 -14.23 9.88 1.97
N PRO A 225 -13.00 9.66 1.47
CA PRO A 225 -12.53 10.33 0.25
C PRO A 225 -13.03 9.69 -1.06
N SER A 226 -13.89 8.67 -0.99
CA SER A 226 -14.31 7.89 -2.16
C SER A 226 -15.11 8.73 -3.18
N TYR A 227 -14.93 8.39 -4.45
CA TYR A 227 -15.84 8.71 -5.54
C TYR A 227 -16.92 7.64 -5.69
N PHE A 228 -16.57 6.39 -5.40
CA PHE A 228 -17.42 5.21 -5.50
C PHE A 228 -16.83 4.09 -4.64
N ALA A 229 -17.69 3.23 -4.09
CA ALA A 229 -17.28 2.00 -3.45
C ALA A 229 -18.27 0.89 -3.82
N THR A 230 -17.77 -0.34 -3.94
CA THR A 230 -18.60 -1.52 -4.19
C THR A 230 -19.44 -1.85 -2.94
N ARG A 231 -20.65 -2.40 -3.15
CA ARG A 231 -21.64 -2.60 -2.07
C ARG A 231 -21.21 -3.64 -1.03
N ASP A 232 -20.39 -4.59 -1.43
CA ASP A 232 -19.83 -5.63 -0.57
C ASP A 232 -18.89 -5.08 0.53
N LEU A 233 -18.52 -3.79 0.48
CA LEU A 233 -17.79 -3.09 1.55
C LEU A 233 -18.71 -2.48 2.62
N GLU A 234 -20.03 -2.43 2.43
CA GLU A 234 -20.97 -1.84 3.40
C GLU A 234 -20.93 -2.60 4.74
N GLY A 235 -20.75 -3.92 4.70
CA GLY A 235 -20.61 -4.76 5.90
C GLY A 235 -19.32 -4.50 6.70
N ASP A 236 -18.30 -3.89 6.08
CA ASP A 236 -17.01 -3.62 6.71
C ASP A 236 -16.95 -2.24 7.38
N LEU A 237 -17.97 -1.38 7.21
CA LEU A 237 -17.96 0.01 7.68
C LEU A 237 -17.61 0.20 9.17
N MET A 238 -17.99 -0.76 10.00
CA MET A 238 -17.74 -0.76 11.45
C MET A 238 -16.51 -1.60 11.86
N ASN A 239 -15.84 -2.24 10.91
CA ASN A 239 -14.63 -3.03 11.10
C ASN A 239 -13.37 -2.18 10.90
N PHE A 240 -12.23 -2.78 11.21
CA PHE A 240 -10.90 -2.19 11.02
C PHE A 240 -10.15 -2.94 9.92
N TYR A 241 -9.46 -2.17 9.08
CA TYR A 241 -8.45 -2.63 8.16
C TYR A 241 -7.11 -2.72 8.92
N ASP A 242 -6.74 -3.93 9.34
CA ASP A 242 -5.49 -4.20 10.06
C ASP A 242 -4.51 -4.95 9.14
N ARG A 243 -3.55 -4.19 8.61
CA ARG A 243 -2.55 -4.68 7.65
C ARG A 243 -1.17 -4.20 8.02
N PRO A 244 -0.13 -4.96 7.66
CA PRO A 244 1.21 -4.65 8.13
C PRO A 244 1.87 -3.53 7.32
N GLY A 245 1.31 -3.11 6.18
CA GLY A 245 1.86 -2.02 5.35
C GLY A 245 1.95 -0.64 6.02
N PHE A 246 1.46 -0.47 7.26
CA PHE A 246 1.69 0.73 8.08
C PHE A 246 2.96 0.65 8.94
N ALA A 247 3.69 -0.46 8.87
CA ALA A 247 4.86 -0.74 9.70
C ALA A 247 6.16 -0.18 9.10
N ASP A 248 6.27 -0.09 7.77
CA ASP A 248 7.48 0.30 7.03
C ASP A 248 8.19 1.52 7.62
N GLU A 249 7.47 2.64 7.78
CA GLU A 249 8.05 3.89 8.27
C GLU A 249 8.50 3.82 9.73
N VAL A 250 7.73 3.13 10.58
CA VAL A 250 8.05 2.97 12.00
C VAL A 250 9.30 2.12 12.16
N ILE A 251 9.39 1.01 11.41
CA ILE A 251 10.55 0.12 11.40
C ILE A 251 11.78 0.85 10.85
N HIS A 252 11.61 1.63 9.77
CA HIS A 252 12.68 2.44 9.21
C HIS A 252 13.28 3.38 10.26
N GLN A 253 12.44 4.14 10.97
CA GLN A 253 12.89 5.08 11.99
C GLN A 253 13.53 4.37 13.19
N ASP A 254 12.94 3.26 13.65
CA ASP A 254 13.51 2.47 14.75
C ASP A 254 14.92 1.95 14.43
N LEU A 255 15.18 1.55 13.18
CA LEU A 255 16.51 1.09 12.74
C LEU A 255 17.54 2.23 12.63
N LEU A 256 17.11 3.42 12.20
CA LEU A 256 17.98 4.61 12.19
C LEU A 256 18.37 5.02 13.61
N ASP A 257 17.37 5.11 14.50
CA ASP A 257 17.55 5.46 15.91
C ASP A 257 18.43 4.43 16.64
N ALA A 258 18.23 3.14 16.37
CA ALA A 258 19.05 2.06 16.89
C ALA A 258 20.52 2.15 16.45
N GLY A 259 20.77 2.50 15.19
CA GLY A 259 22.12 2.75 14.67
C GLY A 259 22.78 3.94 15.39
N GLU A 260 22.06 5.06 15.51
CA GLU A 260 22.52 6.26 16.22
C GLU A 260 22.86 5.98 17.70
N ALA A 261 22.01 5.22 18.39
CA ALA A 261 22.20 4.84 19.78
C ALA A 261 23.25 3.73 19.99
N GLN A 262 23.88 3.23 18.92
CA GLN A 262 24.90 2.19 18.94
C GLN A 262 24.43 0.90 19.63
N VAL A 263 23.16 0.50 19.43
CA VAL A 263 22.64 -0.76 19.97
C VAL A 263 23.30 -1.95 19.27
N ALA A 264 23.34 -3.11 19.93
CA ALA A 264 23.96 -4.33 19.41
C ALA A 264 23.10 -5.05 18.36
N GLY A 265 21.78 -4.91 18.42
CA GLY A 265 20.84 -5.49 17.46
C GLY A 265 19.40 -5.16 17.81
N VAL A 266 18.48 -5.38 16.87
CA VAL A 266 17.04 -5.15 17.05
C VAL A 266 16.24 -6.38 16.66
N PHE A 267 15.27 -6.75 17.49
CA PHE A 267 14.30 -7.80 17.21
C PHE A 267 12.90 -7.20 17.12
N PHE A 268 12.25 -7.37 15.98
CA PHE A 268 10.84 -7.01 15.80
C PHE A 268 9.96 -8.23 16.08
N LEU A 269 9.07 -8.07 17.07
CA LEU A 269 8.31 -9.15 17.69
C LEU A 269 6.90 -9.18 17.12
N PHE A 270 6.60 -10.15 16.25
CA PHE A 270 5.23 -10.37 15.81
C PHE A 270 4.40 -10.99 16.92
N ASP A 271 3.10 -10.70 16.90
CA ASP A 271 2.09 -11.46 17.64
C ASP A 271 1.47 -12.60 16.80
N ILE A 272 2.18 -13.02 15.75
CA ILE A 272 1.80 -14.04 14.77
C ILE A 272 2.81 -15.21 14.83
N PRO A 273 2.38 -16.47 14.63
CA PRO A 273 3.27 -17.62 14.50
C PRO A 273 4.38 -17.44 13.47
N ARG A 274 5.59 -17.91 13.81
CA ARG A 274 6.80 -17.74 12.98
C ARG A 274 6.64 -18.24 11.55
N ASP A 275 5.98 -19.39 11.37
CA ASP A 275 5.75 -20.04 10.08
C ASP A 275 4.97 -19.13 9.10
N GLN A 276 4.03 -18.32 9.61
CA GLN A 276 3.22 -17.41 8.80
C GLN A 276 3.95 -16.13 8.40
N VAL A 277 5.06 -15.79 9.06
CA VAL A 277 5.87 -14.59 8.77
C VAL A 277 7.30 -14.94 8.33
N LEU A 278 7.54 -16.20 7.89
CA LEU A 278 8.84 -16.62 7.38
C LEU A 278 9.29 -15.75 6.21
N SER A 279 10.53 -15.26 6.29
CA SER A 279 11.15 -14.36 5.31
C SER A 279 10.35 -13.08 5.06
N TYR A 280 9.69 -12.54 6.08
CA TYR A 280 8.98 -11.26 6.01
C TYR A 280 9.92 -10.13 5.54
N PHE A 281 9.46 -9.30 4.59
CA PHE A 281 10.26 -8.23 3.98
C PHE A 281 9.64 -6.86 4.25
N GLU A 282 10.05 -6.20 5.33
CA GLU A 282 10.00 -4.74 5.51
C GLU A 282 11.20 -4.34 6.38
N PRO A 283 11.68 -3.10 6.35
CA PRO A 283 11.23 -2.01 5.48
C PRO A 283 11.80 -2.16 4.06
N HIS A 284 11.24 -1.43 3.10
CA HIS A 284 11.62 -1.51 1.68
C HIS A 284 12.26 -0.21 1.16
N LYS A 285 12.81 0.60 2.08
CA LYS A 285 13.47 1.88 1.79
C LYS A 285 14.76 1.74 0.98
N GLY A 286 15.43 0.60 1.08
CA GLY A 286 16.77 0.40 0.54
C GLY A 286 17.89 1.10 1.30
N THR A 287 17.61 1.55 2.52
CA THR A 287 18.61 2.14 3.42
C THR A 287 19.45 1.04 4.07
N HIS A 288 20.77 1.07 3.85
CA HIS A 288 21.70 0.17 4.53
C HIS A 288 21.88 0.63 5.98
N TYR A 289 21.35 -0.16 6.92
CA TYR A 289 21.32 0.18 8.34
C TYR A 289 22.62 -0.16 9.08
N GLU A 290 22.94 0.60 10.12
CA GLU A 290 24.14 0.41 10.96
C GLU A 290 23.96 -0.64 12.09
N VAL A 291 22.84 -1.35 12.08
CA VAL A 291 22.45 -2.31 13.13
C VAL A 291 21.93 -3.62 12.51
N PRO A 292 22.31 -4.81 13.03
CA PRO A 292 21.73 -6.06 12.60
C PRO A 292 20.32 -6.20 13.19
N ALA A 293 19.38 -6.74 12.43
CA ALA A 293 18.01 -6.90 12.90
C ALA A 293 17.32 -8.14 12.34
N ALA A 294 16.35 -8.66 13.11
CA ALA A 294 15.60 -9.86 12.74
C ALA A 294 14.13 -9.79 13.18
N TYR A 295 13.28 -10.51 12.46
CA TYR A 295 11.87 -10.75 12.81
C TYR A 295 11.73 -12.05 13.60
N LEU A 296 10.83 -12.06 14.58
CA LEU A 296 10.50 -13.21 15.40
C LEU A 296 8.99 -13.48 15.40
N GLY A 297 8.61 -14.75 15.45
CA GLY A 297 7.22 -15.16 15.70
C GLY A 297 6.85 -14.99 17.17
N ILE A 298 5.58 -15.20 17.49
CA ILE A 298 5.05 -14.98 18.85
C ILE A 298 5.72 -15.87 19.90
N GLU A 299 5.98 -17.14 19.62
CA GLU A 299 6.58 -18.09 20.56
C GLU A 299 8.01 -17.67 20.94
N GLU A 300 8.82 -17.34 19.95
CA GLU A 300 10.21 -16.92 20.16
C GLU A 300 10.28 -15.52 20.78
N SER A 301 9.37 -14.64 20.40
CA SER A 301 9.19 -13.33 21.03
C SER A 301 8.90 -13.45 22.53
N MET A 302 8.01 -14.37 22.93
CA MET A 302 7.72 -14.61 24.34
C MET A 302 8.94 -15.19 25.08
N ALA A 303 9.71 -16.08 24.44
CA ALA A 303 10.92 -16.64 25.05
C ALA A 303 11.94 -15.55 25.37
N LEU A 304 12.23 -14.65 24.41
CA LEU A 304 13.15 -13.54 24.63
C LEU A 304 12.62 -12.52 25.64
N ARG A 305 11.31 -12.23 25.63
CA ARG A 305 10.70 -11.34 26.64
C ARG A 305 10.87 -11.88 28.05
N ARG A 306 10.63 -13.18 28.27
CA ARG A 306 10.85 -13.83 29.57
C ARG A 306 12.32 -13.70 29.99
N ALA A 307 13.25 -14.00 29.09
CA ALA A 307 14.69 -13.87 29.35
C ALA A 307 15.11 -12.41 29.67
N ALA A 308 14.54 -11.41 28.99
CA ALA A 308 14.81 -10.00 29.25
C ALA A 308 14.25 -9.52 30.60
N SER A 309 13.15 -10.11 31.06
CA SER A 309 12.50 -9.77 32.34
C SER A 309 13.02 -10.57 33.54
N ASP A 310 13.87 -11.57 33.32
CA ASP A 310 14.40 -12.42 34.38
C ASP A 310 15.40 -11.62 35.24
N VAL A 311 15.03 -11.41 36.50
CA VAL A 311 15.85 -10.68 37.48
C VAL A 311 16.88 -11.58 38.18
N THR A 312 16.77 -12.89 38.01
CA THR A 312 17.62 -13.90 38.65
C THR A 312 18.77 -14.34 37.76
N THR A 313 18.49 -14.47 36.46
CA THR A 313 19.46 -14.93 35.45
C THR A 313 19.54 -13.88 34.36
N LYS A 314 20.74 -13.35 34.13
CA LYS A 314 20.98 -12.47 33.00
C LYS A 314 21.26 -13.31 31.75
N PHE A 315 20.79 -12.82 30.61
CA PHE A 315 21.02 -13.44 29.32
C PHE A 315 21.64 -12.45 28.36
N TYR A 316 22.43 -12.96 27.41
CA TYR A 316 22.82 -12.23 26.21
C TYR A 316 22.43 -13.03 24.97
N ALA A 317 22.06 -12.31 23.93
CA ALA A 317 21.78 -12.88 22.61
C ALA A 317 22.97 -12.65 21.68
N THR A 318 23.22 -13.62 20.79
CA THR A 318 24.17 -13.50 19.68
C THR A 318 23.38 -13.55 18.36
N LEU A 319 23.43 -12.46 17.59
CA LEU A 319 22.76 -12.34 16.29
C LEU A 319 23.79 -12.35 15.15
N GLN A 320 23.60 -13.26 14.20
CA GLN A 320 24.39 -13.34 12.97
C GLN A 320 23.50 -13.02 11.76
N ILE A 321 24.00 -12.21 10.82
CA ILE A 321 23.33 -11.89 9.55
C ILE A 321 24.32 -12.16 8.40
N LYS A 322 24.03 -13.17 7.59
CA LYS A 322 24.81 -13.62 6.44
C LYS A 322 24.23 -13.00 5.17
N ALA A 323 24.68 -11.78 4.87
CA ALA A 323 24.34 -11.08 3.65
C ALA A 323 25.59 -10.41 3.05
N TYR A 324 25.54 -10.05 1.79
CA TYR A 324 26.59 -9.26 1.14
C TYR A 324 26.01 -7.98 0.56
N ILE A 325 26.87 -6.96 0.49
CA ILE A 325 26.57 -5.67 -0.11
C ILE A 325 27.45 -5.50 -1.34
N ALA A 326 26.86 -5.21 -2.49
CA ALA A 326 27.60 -5.03 -3.74
C ALA A 326 26.94 -3.99 -4.63
N LYS A 327 27.76 -3.21 -5.34
CA LYS A 327 27.25 -2.38 -6.44
C LYS A 327 26.77 -3.29 -7.56
N LYS A 328 25.51 -3.11 -7.97
CA LYS A 328 24.84 -3.86 -9.03
C LYS A 328 24.10 -2.89 -9.93
N THR A 329 23.68 -3.39 -11.08
CA THR A 329 22.76 -2.69 -11.98
C THR A 329 21.44 -3.45 -12.04
N ALA A 330 20.33 -2.72 -12.01
CA ALA A 330 18.99 -3.24 -12.26
C ALA A 330 18.45 -2.66 -13.56
N ARG A 331 17.65 -3.42 -14.30
CA ARG A 331 17.16 -3.05 -15.62
C ARG A 331 15.69 -2.67 -15.60
N THR A 332 15.38 -1.47 -16.08
CA THR A 332 13.99 -1.11 -16.42
C THR A 332 13.70 -1.53 -17.86
N LEU A 333 12.43 -1.79 -18.17
CA LEU A 333 11.97 -2.03 -19.54
C LEU A 333 10.86 -1.04 -19.91
N THR A 334 10.90 -0.55 -21.15
CA THR A 334 9.82 0.22 -21.74
C THR A 334 9.39 -0.46 -23.02
N ALA A 335 8.10 -0.70 -23.18
CA ALA A 335 7.51 -1.25 -24.39
C ALA A 335 6.43 -0.31 -24.92
N THR A 336 6.62 0.20 -26.12
CA THR A 336 5.73 1.20 -26.74
C THR A 336 5.01 0.58 -27.94
N LEU A 337 3.68 0.67 -27.94
CA LEU A 337 2.83 0.25 -29.04
C LEU A 337 2.21 1.48 -29.72
N PRO A 338 2.68 1.87 -30.92
CA PRO A 338 2.23 3.07 -31.61
C PRO A 338 0.71 3.09 -31.83
N GLY A 339 0.09 4.25 -31.61
CA GLY A 339 -1.30 4.55 -31.97
C GLY A 339 -1.40 5.38 -33.25
N GLN A 340 -2.60 5.84 -33.60
CA GLN A 340 -2.81 6.78 -34.71
C GLN A 340 -2.20 8.16 -34.44
N ASN A 341 -1.93 8.50 -33.18
CA ASN A 341 -1.23 9.72 -32.80
C ASN A 341 -0.25 9.48 -31.63
N ALA A 342 0.53 10.51 -31.33
CA ALA A 342 1.57 10.45 -30.32
C ALA A 342 1.06 10.58 -28.88
N GLU A 343 -0.17 11.07 -28.64
CA GLU A 343 -0.77 11.10 -27.30
C GLU A 343 -0.68 9.71 -26.67
N ARG A 344 -0.17 9.62 -25.44
CA ARG A 344 0.14 8.33 -24.80
C ARG A 344 -0.53 8.13 -23.45
N ILE A 345 -1.00 6.91 -23.25
CA ILE A 345 -1.36 6.37 -21.92
C ILE A 345 -0.24 5.42 -21.51
N ILE A 346 0.33 5.65 -20.32
CA ILE A 346 1.48 4.92 -19.79
C ILE A 346 1.00 4.03 -18.65
N TYR A 347 1.02 2.72 -18.85
CA TYR A 347 0.83 1.75 -17.78
C TYR A 347 2.16 1.47 -17.09
N VAL A 348 2.19 1.52 -15.76
CA VAL A 348 3.43 1.43 -14.98
C VAL A 348 3.31 0.32 -13.93
N THR A 349 4.39 -0.42 -13.74
CA THR A 349 4.58 -1.41 -12.65
C THR A 349 6.07 -1.47 -12.31
N HIS A 350 6.47 -2.17 -11.26
CA HIS A 350 7.86 -2.52 -10.98
C HIS A 350 8.13 -4.01 -11.29
N THR A 351 9.35 -4.50 -11.05
CA THR A 351 9.74 -5.89 -11.40
C THR A 351 10.45 -6.63 -10.27
N ASP A 352 10.99 -5.91 -9.30
CA ASP A 352 11.51 -6.44 -8.05
C ASP A 352 10.37 -6.72 -7.06
N GLY A 353 10.52 -7.76 -6.24
CA GLY A 353 9.48 -8.19 -5.31
C GLY A 353 9.87 -9.46 -4.54
N ASN A 354 9.45 -9.57 -3.28
CA ASN A 354 9.72 -10.74 -2.43
C ASN A 354 8.60 -11.80 -2.48
N THR A 355 7.41 -11.44 -2.95
CA THR A 355 6.26 -12.35 -3.09
C THR A 355 5.64 -12.27 -4.50
N CYS A 356 4.64 -13.12 -4.78
CA CYS A 356 3.81 -13.00 -5.98
C CYS A 356 2.75 -11.91 -5.88
N VAL A 357 2.50 -11.40 -4.67
CA VAL A 357 1.57 -10.30 -4.43
C VAL A 357 2.29 -8.97 -4.61
N GLN A 358 3.49 -8.88 -4.04
CA GLN A 358 4.32 -7.66 -4.07
C GLN A 358 4.56 -7.17 -5.47
N GLU A 359 4.74 -8.08 -6.44
CA GLU A 359 4.79 -7.64 -7.81
C GLU A 359 4.24 -8.69 -8.79
N ASN A 360 3.00 -8.48 -9.24
CA ASN A 360 2.34 -9.21 -10.32
C ASN A 360 1.77 -8.32 -11.43
N GLY A 361 1.97 -7.00 -11.37
CA GLY A 361 1.64 -6.08 -12.44
C GLY A 361 2.33 -6.41 -13.77
N PRO A 362 3.58 -6.95 -13.83
CA PRO A 362 4.16 -7.43 -15.09
C PRO A 362 3.31 -8.49 -15.79
N VAL A 363 2.61 -9.35 -15.03
CA VAL A 363 1.71 -10.37 -15.59
C VAL A 363 0.53 -9.68 -16.29
N ALA A 364 -0.07 -8.68 -15.65
CA ALA A 364 -1.18 -7.91 -16.22
C ALA A 364 -0.76 -7.06 -17.41
N LEU A 365 0.37 -6.36 -17.34
CA LEU A 365 0.87 -5.54 -18.44
C LEU A 365 1.26 -6.37 -19.66
N LEU A 366 1.87 -7.54 -19.45
CA LEU A 366 2.17 -8.46 -20.54
C LEU A 366 0.88 -8.96 -21.23
N ALA A 367 -0.16 -9.30 -20.46
CA ALA A 367 -1.45 -9.70 -21.00
C ALA A 367 -2.14 -8.55 -21.79
N LEU A 368 -2.07 -7.31 -21.28
CA LEU A 368 -2.57 -6.13 -22.01
C LEU A 368 -1.76 -5.86 -23.29
N ALA A 369 -0.44 -5.97 -23.25
CA ALA A 369 0.41 -5.82 -24.43
C ALA A 369 0.04 -6.87 -25.50
N ARG A 370 -0.15 -8.13 -25.10
CA ARG A 370 -0.62 -9.21 -25.99
C ARG A 370 -2.00 -8.91 -26.59
N TYR A 371 -2.93 -8.37 -25.79
CA TYR A 371 -4.24 -7.98 -26.27
C TYR A 371 -4.17 -6.85 -27.32
N PHE A 372 -3.47 -5.76 -27.00
CA PHE A 372 -3.48 -4.56 -27.84
C PHE A 372 -2.65 -4.72 -29.13
N THR A 373 -1.64 -5.60 -29.14
CA THR A 373 -0.86 -5.92 -30.36
C THR A 373 -1.69 -6.71 -31.39
N GLN A 374 -2.74 -7.39 -30.96
CA GLN A 374 -3.72 -8.03 -31.85
C GLN A 374 -4.79 -7.05 -32.36
N CYS A 375 -4.87 -5.86 -31.77
CA CYS A 375 -5.82 -4.84 -32.19
C CYS A 375 -5.26 -4.01 -33.36
N PRO A 376 -6.02 -3.81 -34.45
CA PRO A 376 -5.53 -3.04 -35.58
C PRO A 376 -5.35 -1.57 -35.22
N LEU A 377 -4.42 -0.88 -35.90
CA LEU A 377 -4.06 0.52 -35.62
C LEU A 377 -5.28 1.47 -35.58
N TRP A 378 -6.25 1.30 -36.49
CA TRP A 378 -7.46 2.14 -36.55
C TRP A 378 -8.34 2.06 -35.28
N SER A 379 -8.17 1.01 -34.47
CA SER A 379 -8.90 0.82 -33.20
C SER A 379 -8.18 1.41 -31.99
N ARG A 380 -6.98 1.96 -32.18
CA ARG A 380 -6.11 2.52 -31.14
C ARG A 380 -5.64 3.92 -31.55
N LYS A 381 -6.35 4.96 -31.12
CA LYS A 381 -6.04 6.36 -31.39
C LYS A 381 -4.75 6.76 -30.70
N ARG A 382 -4.62 6.47 -29.41
CA ARG A 382 -3.44 6.82 -28.61
C ARG A 382 -2.36 5.75 -28.64
N THR A 383 -1.12 6.18 -28.52
CA THR A 383 0.01 5.29 -28.23
C THR A 383 -0.15 4.69 -26.83
N ILE A 384 0.19 3.41 -26.68
CA ILE A 384 0.20 2.72 -25.38
C ILE A 384 1.65 2.47 -25.00
N GLN A 385 2.04 2.87 -23.80
CA GLN A 385 3.35 2.56 -23.27
C GLN A 385 3.20 1.69 -22.03
N PHE A 386 4.03 0.65 -21.92
CA PHE A 386 4.15 -0.21 -20.75
C PHE A 386 5.55 0.00 -20.16
N ALA A 387 5.61 0.53 -18.94
CA ALA A 387 6.85 0.75 -18.20
C ALA A 387 6.95 -0.27 -17.06
N PHE A 388 8.06 -1.01 -17.06
CA PHE A 388 8.42 -1.99 -16.06
C PHE A 388 9.65 -1.45 -15.33
N ASN A 389 9.38 -0.70 -14.27
CA ASN A 389 10.38 -0.03 -13.46
C ASN A 389 11.03 -1.02 -12.47
N VAL A 390 12.04 -0.53 -11.75
CA VAL A 390 12.80 -1.23 -10.72
C VAL A 390 13.04 -0.35 -9.51
N GLY A 391 13.33 -1.00 -8.39
CA GLY A 391 13.80 -0.35 -7.17
C GLY A 391 12.69 -0.06 -6.19
N HIS A 392 11.54 -0.72 -6.30
CA HIS A 392 10.46 -0.57 -5.34
C HIS A 392 10.80 -1.20 -3.99
N LEU A 393 11.61 -2.27 -3.99
CA LEU A 393 12.19 -2.83 -2.77
C LEU A 393 13.43 -2.06 -2.28
N HIS A 394 13.80 -1.00 -3.01
CA HIS A 394 14.98 -0.18 -2.80
C HIS A 394 14.64 1.30 -3.08
N ILE A 395 13.65 1.85 -2.37
CA ILE A 395 13.04 3.17 -2.69
C ILE A 395 14.07 4.30 -2.90
N SER A 396 15.20 4.29 -2.19
CA SER A 396 16.30 5.27 -2.38
C SER A 396 16.84 5.33 -3.83
N ARG A 397 16.56 4.30 -4.64
CA ARG A 397 16.92 4.16 -6.06
C ARG A 397 15.71 3.81 -6.96
N GLU A 398 14.49 4.12 -6.52
CA GLU A 398 13.26 3.84 -7.28
C GLU A 398 13.22 4.59 -8.62
N SER A 399 13.08 3.83 -9.70
CA SER A 399 13.04 4.39 -11.07
C SER A 399 11.68 4.96 -11.47
N SER A 400 10.59 4.60 -10.79
CA SER A 400 9.27 5.21 -11.00
C SER A 400 9.26 6.69 -10.60
N LEU A 401 9.98 7.06 -9.52
CA LEU A 401 10.17 8.46 -9.17
C LEU A 401 11.04 9.18 -10.21
N ALA A 402 12.09 8.54 -10.71
CA ALA A 402 12.93 9.11 -11.77
C ALA A 402 12.12 9.36 -13.06
N GLN A 403 11.31 8.39 -13.50
CA GLN A 403 10.42 8.54 -14.64
C GLN A 403 9.36 9.63 -14.39
N ALA A 404 8.77 9.70 -13.19
CA ALA A 404 7.80 10.74 -12.86
C ALA A 404 8.44 12.13 -12.96
N LYS A 405 9.68 12.32 -12.48
CA LYS A 405 10.43 13.57 -12.61
C LYS A 405 10.74 13.93 -14.07
N GLU A 406 11.14 12.94 -14.88
CA GLU A 406 11.37 13.12 -16.31
C GLU A 406 10.10 13.58 -17.04
N LEU A 407 8.98 12.92 -16.78
CA LEU A 407 7.68 13.29 -17.36
C LEU A 407 7.21 14.68 -16.90
N ASP A 408 7.40 15.02 -15.62
CA ASP A 408 7.02 16.34 -15.09
C ASP A 408 7.83 17.46 -15.73
N ALA A 409 9.13 17.24 -15.97
CA ALA A 409 10.04 18.24 -16.54
C ALA A 409 9.61 18.74 -17.92
N SER A 410 9.00 17.88 -18.75
CA SER A 410 8.50 18.25 -20.09
C SER A 410 6.98 18.44 -20.15
N PHE A 411 6.23 18.19 -19.07
CA PHE A 411 4.76 18.08 -19.15
C PHE A 411 4.06 19.34 -19.64
N ASP A 412 4.63 20.51 -19.34
CA ASP A 412 4.09 21.81 -19.72
C ASP A 412 4.59 22.28 -21.11
N ASP A 413 5.44 21.50 -21.79
CA ASP A 413 5.90 21.78 -23.14
C ASP A 413 4.79 21.50 -24.17
N SER A 414 4.78 22.28 -25.27
CA SER A 414 3.72 22.20 -26.28
C SER A 414 3.69 20.88 -27.06
N ASP A 415 4.80 20.15 -27.06
CA ASP A 415 4.98 18.86 -27.72
C ASP A 415 4.87 17.65 -26.77
N ASP A 416 4.59 17.86 -25.47
CA ASP A 416 4.31 16.74 -24.57
C ASP A 416 3.02 16.00 -24.97
N THR A 417 3.14 14.68 -24.92
CA THR A 417 2.10 13.74 -25.36
C THR A 417 1.48 12.96 -24.21
N THR A 418 1.98 13.14 -23.00
CA THR A 418 1.57 12.39 -21.81
C THR A 418 0.12 12.73 -21.48
N THR A 419 -0.77 11.74 -21.57
CA THR A 419 -2.22 11.93 -21.37
C THR A 419 -2.70 11.38 -20.03
N LEU A 420 -2.24 10.18 -19.66
CA LEU A 420 -2.59 9.52 -18.40
C LEU A 420 -1.49 8.52 -18.04
N VAL A 421 -1.09 8.50 -16.78
CA VAL A 421 -0.27 7.46 -16.17
C VAL A 421 -1.16 6.55 -15.34
N VAL A 422 -0.99 5.23 -15.49
CA VAL A 422 -1.79 4.18 -14.85
C VAL A 422 -0.87 3.20 -14.12
N PRO A 423 -0.38 3.54 -12.91
CA PRO A 423 0.42 2.60 -12.13
C PRO A 423 -0.45 1.51 -11.48
N ILE A 424 0.09 0.30 -11.41
CA ILE A 424 -0.66 -0.90 -11.03
C ILE A 424 0.20 -1.76 -10.12
N GLU A 425 -0.35 -2.11 -8.96
CA GLU A 425 0.32 -2.91 -7.92
C GLU A 425 -0.67 -3.90 -7.31
N HIS A 426 -0.18 -5.09 -6.93
CA HIS A 426 -0.85 -6.05 -6.05
C HIS A 426 -2.25 -6.50 -6.52
N LEU A 427 -2.32 -7.07 -7.72
CA LEU A 427 -3.56 -7.57 -8.32
C LEU A 427 -3.97 -8.95 -7.79
N GLY A 428 -5.26 -9.27 -7.86
CA GLY A 428 -5.82 -10.59 -7.56
C GLY A 428 -5.71 -11.02 -6.11
N THR A 429 -5.37 -10.13 -5.20
CA THR A 429 -5.04 -10.48 -3.81
C THR A 429 -6.23 -11.07 -3.06
N ARG A 430 -5.99 -12.15 -2.31
CA ARG A 430 -6.95 -12.71 -1.36
C ARG A 430 -6.83 -12.02 -0.01
N GLU A 431 -7.96 -11.80 0.65
CA GLU A 431 -7.97 -11.25 2.00
C GLU A 431 -7.48 -12.28 3.01
N ILE A 432 -6.57 -11.82 3.86
CA ILE A 432 -6.04 -12.55 5.01
C ILE A 432 -6.21 -11.62 6.21
N GLU A 433 -6.82 -12.11 7.28
CA GLU A 433 -7.06 -11.36 8.51
C GLU A 433 -6.34 -12.01 9.69
N ALA A 434 -5.90 -11.18 10.63
CA ALA A 434 -5.38 -11.63 11.91
C ALA A 434 -6.55 -11.94 12.87
N VAL A 435 -6.75 -13.21 13.19
CA VAL A 435 -7.81 -13.67 14.11
C VAL A 435 -7.21 -14.15 15.43
N HIS A 436 -7.89 -13.90 16.53
CA HIS A 436 -7.47 -14.44 17.83
C HIS A 436 -7.53 -15.96 17.83
N HIS A 437 -6.47 -16.61 18.33
CA HIS A 437 -6.50 -18.03 18.57
C HIS A 437 -7.05 -18.31 19.99
N PRO A 438 -8.13 -19.09 20.15
CA PRO A 438 -8.75 -19.30 21.46
C PRO A 438 -7.89 -20.14 22.42
N HIS A 439 -6.87 -20.85 21.91
CA HIS A 439 -6.05 -21.80 22.69
C HIS A 439 -4.54 -21.54 22.63
N GLU A 440 -4.11 -20.47 21.94
CA GLU A 440 -2.69 -20.10 21.80
C GLU A 440 -2.53 -18.61 22.09
N PHE A 441 -1.31 -18.21 22.46
CA PHE A 441 -0.98 -16.80 22.62
C PHE A 441 -0.81 -16.13 21.25
N GLY A 442 -1.29 -14.89 21.12
CA GLY A 442 -1.20 -14.12 19.87
C GLY A 442 -2.40 -14.28 18.94
N ARG A 443 -2.19 -14.01 17.67
CA ARG A 443 -3.18 -14.09 16.58
C ARG A 443 -2.64 -15.00 15.48
N ARG A 444 -3.54 -15.56 14.67
CA ARG A 444 -3.20 -16.34 13.48
C ARG A 444 -3.69 -15.60 12.25
N LEU A 445 -2.94 -15.66 11.16
CA LEU A 445 -3.37 -15.12 9.87
C LEU A 445 -4.22 -16.17 9.13
N CYS A 446 -5.44 -15.80 8.74
CA CYS A 446 -6.39 -16.72 8.12
C CYS A 446 -7.01 -16.11 6.85
N HIS A 447 -7.12 -16.90 5.79
CA HIS A 447 -7.90 -16.52 4.62
C HIS A 447 -9.38 -16.36 5.00
N THR A 448 -9.99 -15.27 4.58
CA THR A 448 -11.42 -15.03 4.83
C THR A 448 -12.33 -15.61 3.74
N GLY A 449 -11.75 -15.98 2.60
CA GLY A 449 -12.47 -16.37 1.39
C GLY A 449 -12.89 -15.19 0.51
N ARG A 450 -12.64 -13.94 0.93
CA ARG A 450 -12.93 -12.72 0.15
C ARG A 450 -11.70 -12.26 -0.63
N GLY A 451 -11.90 -11.39 -1.62
CA GLY A 451 -10.83 -10.57 -2.16
C GLY A 451 -10.33 -9.55 -1.12
N GLU A 452 -9.05 -9.20 -1.16
CA GLU A 452 -8.53 -8.07 -0.38
C GLU A 452 -9.15 -6.74 -0.85
N ALA A 453 -9.43 -5.81 0.07
CA ALA A 453 -9.87 -4.48 -0.32
C ALA A 453 -8.83 -3.78 -1.20
N MET A 454 -9.26 -3.22 -2.32
CA MET A 454 -8.40 -2.50 -3.25
C MET A 454 -8.77 -1.03 -3.34
N PHE A 455 -7.75 -0.18 -3.35
CA PHE A 455 -7.89 1.24 -3.63
C PHE A 455 -7.61 1.47 -5.11
N TRP A 456 -8.57 2.10 -5.79
CA TRP A 456 -8.38 2.64 -7.12
C TRP A 456 -8.34 4.17 -7.03
N CYS A 457 -7.15 4.70 -6.79
CA CYS A 457 -6.94 6.13 -6.65
C CYS A 457 -7.08 6.81 -8.02
N VAL A 458 -7.79 7.94 -8.06
CA VAL A 458 -7.98 8.73 -9.27
C VAL A 458 -7.75 10.19 -8.94
N GLY A 459 -6.88 10.86 -9.68
CA GLY A 459 -6.68 12.30 -9.56
C GLY A 459 -7.92 13.10 -9.97
N PRO A 460 -7.85 14.44 -9.95
CA PRO A 460 -8.99 15.32 -10.19
C PRO A 460 -9.45 15.38 -11.66
N SER A 461 -9.63 14.24 -12.35
CA SER A 461 -10.07 14.16 -13.74
C SER A 461 -11.45 13.49 -13.85
N PRO A 462 -12.54 14.26 -14.00
CA PRO A 462 -13.89 13.70 -14.14
C PRO A 462 -14.05 12.58 -15.18
N PRO A 463 -13.49 12.68 -16.42
CA PRO A 463 -13.61 11.58 -17.38
C PRO A 463 -12.86 10.31 -16.93
N VAL A 464 -11.71 10.44 -16.27
CA VAL A 464 -10.96 9.27 -15.76
C VAL A 464 -11.67 8.64 -14.57
N VAL A 465 -12.19 9.45 -13.64
CA VAL A 465 -13.04 8.96 -12.52
C VAL A 465 -14.20 8.16 -13.07
N GLN A 466 -14.83 8.67 -14.13
CA GLN A 466 -15.95 7.98 -14.75
C GLN A 466 -15.55 6.68 -15.43
N ALA A 467 -14.45 6.68 -16.19
CA ALA A 467 -13.95 5.49 -16.87
C ALA A 467 -13.60 4.36 -15.88
N VAL A 468 -12.98 4.72 -14.74
CA VAL A 468 -12.64 3.78 -13.66
C VAL A 468 -13.91 3.19 -13.03
N ILE A 469 -14.89 4.02 -12.68
CA ILE A 469 -16.16 3.54 -12.11
C ILE A 469 -16.88 2.61 -13.08
N ASP A 470 -16.94 2.96 -14.36
CA ASP A 470 -17.60 2.14 -15.38
C ASP A 470 -16.85 0.82 -15.60
N ALA A 471 -15.51 0.82 -15.54
CA ALA A 471 -14.71 -0.40 -15.63
C ALA A 471 -14.96 -1.33 -14.43
N VAL A 472 -14.99 -0.79 -13.21
CA VAL A 472 -15.33 -1.52 -11.98
C VAL A 472 -16.70 -2.17 -12.10
N MET A 473 -17.72 -1.40 -12.51
CA MET A 473 -19.09 -1.89 -12.65
C MET A 473 -19.24 -2.92 -13.77
N ARG A 474 -18.58 -2.69 -14.92
CA ARG A 474 -18.65 -3.57 -16.10
C ARG A 474 -17.99 -4.92 -15.84
N ARG A 475 -16.89 -4.94 -15.08
CA ARG A 475 -16.15 -6.17 -14.76
C ARG A 475 -16.56 -6.83 -13.47
N GLU A 476 -17.58 -6.26 -12.81
CA GLU A 476 -18.14 -6.76 -11.55
C GLU A 476 -17.04 -6.97 -10.50
N LEU A 477 -16.11 -6.01 -10.41
CA LEU A 477 -15.02 -6.11 -9.44
C LEU A 477 -15.58 -5.99 -8.02
N ASP A 478 -15.04 -6.82 -7.14
CA ASP A 478 -15.37 -6.86 -5.72
C ASP A 478 -14.40 -6.00 -4.90
N ARG A 479 -14.89 -5.52 -3.77
CA ARG A 479 -14.12 -4.81 -2.74
C ARG A 479 -13.24 -3.67 -3.26
N VAL A 480 -13.82 -2.84 -4.13
CA VAL A 480 -13.14 -1.69 -4.73
C VAL A 480 -13.58 -0.39 -4.07
N ILE A 481 -12.60 0.42 -3.67
CA ILE A 481 -12.79 1.82 -3.28
C ILE A 481 -12.15 2.70 -4.35
N VAL A 482 -12.96 3.29 -5.23
CA VAL A 482 -12.49 4.33 -6.16
C VAL A 482 -12.39 5.63 -5.37
N THR A 483 -11.18 6.17 -5.19
CA THR A 483 -10.91 7.24 -4.22
C THR A 483 -10.03 8.35 -4.76
N ARG A 484 -10.05 9.51 -4.08
CA ARG A 484 -9.16 10.65 -4.34
C ARG A 484 -7.72 10.44 -3.88
N GLY A 485 -7.50 9.45 -3.01
CA GLY A 485 -6.24 9.13 -2.36
C GLY A 485 -6.47 8.45 -1.01
N VAL A 486 -5.39 8.00 -0.38
CA VAL A 486 -5.42 7.23 0.89
C VAL A 486 -4.77 7.97 2.05
N SER A 487 -4.14 9.14 1.82
CA SER A 487 -3.63 9.98 2.91
C SER A 487 -4.76 10.74 3.60
N THR A 488 -4.48 11.25 4.80
CA THR A 488 -5.27 12.35 5.38
C THR A 488 -5.27 13.55 4.42
N PRO A 489 -6.42 14.19 4.18
CA PRO A 489 -6.48 15.38 3.32
C PRO A 489 -5.77 16.57 3.96
N ASN A 490 -4.94 17.27 3.19
CA ASN A 490 -4.32 18.53 3.55
C ASN A 490 -4.79 19.65 2.62
N LEU A 491 -5.73 20.47 3.09
CA LEU A 491 -6.34 21.56 2.32
C LEU A 491 -5.37 22.72 2.01
N TYR A 492 -4.19 22.74 2.63
CA TYR A 492 -3.15 23.74 2.40
C TYR A 492 -2.09 23.26 1.41
N LYS A 493 -2.18 22.02 0.93
CA LYS A 493 -1.29 21.44 -0.07
C LYS A 493 -2.05 21.14 -1.37
N THR A 494 -1.31 21.20 -2.48
CA THR A 494 -1.78 20.76 -3.79
C THR A 494 -0.80 19.70 -4.31
N PRO A 495 -1.24 18.44 -4.50
CA PRO A 495 -2.62 17.94 -4.33
C PRO A 495 -3.05 17.83 -2.86
N THR A 496 -4.37 17.81 -2.62
CA THR A 496 -4.96 17.70 -1.27
C THR A 496 -4.69 16.35 -0.61
N PHE A 497 -4.73 15.28 -1.41
CA PHE A 497 -4.37 13.94 -0.98
C PHE A 497 -2.99 13.65 -1.55
N THR A 498 -2.04 13.28 -0.70
CA THR A 498 -0.62 13.15 -1.10
C THR A 498 -0.13 11.71 -1.12
N SER A 499 -1.03 10.74 -1.01
CA SER A 499 -0.71 9.32 -1.15
C SER A 499 -1.77 8.61 -1.96
N PHE A 500 -1.30 7.84 -2.94
CA PHE A 500 -2.09 6.89 -3.72
C PHE A 500 -1.82 5.42 -3.29
N GLY A 501 -1.04 5.22 -2.23
CA GLY A 501 -0.78 3.90 -1.60
C GLY A 501 0.51 3.21 -2.06
N GLY A 502 1.00 3.49 -3.27
CA GLY A 502 2.23 2.91 -3.84
C GLY A 502 2.86 3.82 -4.89
N ILE A 503 3.47 3.28 -5.95
CA ILE A 503 4.22 4.05 -6.96
C ILE A 503 3.37 5.12 -7.69
N GLY A 504 2.04 4.97 -7.69
CA GLY A 504 1.11 6.02 -8.16
C GLY A 504 1.25 7.37 -7.45
N THR A 505 1.80 7.36 -6.23
CA THR A 505 2.04 8.55 -5.42
C THR A 505 3.01 9.52 -6.09
N TYR A 506 4.05 9.02 -6.75
CA TYR A 506 5.08 9.86 -7.39
C TYR A 506 4.48 10.76 -8.47
N TYR A 507 3.78 10.14 -9.42
CA TYR A 507 3.14 10.84 -10.54
C TYR A 507 2.04 11.79 -10.06
N HIS A 508 1.21 11.36 -9.09
CA HIS A 508 0.15 12.20 -8.55
C HIS A 508 0.70 13.46 -7.86
N ASN A 509 1.74 13.34 -7.04
CA ASN A 509 2.31 14.47 -6.29
C ASN A 509 3.10 15.44 -7.18
N LEU A 510 3.65 14.96 -8.30
CA LEU A 510 4.19 15.83 -9.36
C LEU A 510 3.09 16.48 -10.20
N LEU A 511 1.82 16.17 -9.97
CA LEU A 511 0.67 16.66 -10.71
C LEU A 511 0.66 16.22 -12.18
N LEU A 512 1.12 14.98 -12.43
CA LEU A 512 0.89 14.29 -13.69
C LEU A 512 -0.51 13.63 -13.64
N PRO A 513 -1.28 13.66 -14.75
CA PRO A 513 -2.56 12.96 -14.84
C PRO A 513 -2.41 11.48 -14.48
N THR A 514 -2.99 11.06 -13.35
CA THR A 514 -2.74 9.74 -12.77
C THR A 514 -4.02 9.07 -12.25
N THR A 515 -4.14 7.78 -12.51
CA THR A 515 -4.95 6.85 -11.71
C THR A 515 -4.08 5.67 -11.30
N SER A 516 -4.32 5.06 -10.15
CA SER A 516 -3.49 3.96 -9.63
C SER A 516 -4.38 2.90 -9.00
N LEU A 517 -4.03 1.63 -9.20
CA LEU A 517 -4.71 0.49 -8.57
C LEU A 517 -3.72 -0.22 -7.64
N ILE A 518 -4.11 -0.39 -6.37
CA ILE A 518 -3.30 -1.10 -5.37
C ILE A 518 -4.17 -1.81 -4.32
N SER A 519 -3.67 -2.89 -3.73
CA SER A 519 -4.19 -3.49 -2.49
C SER A 519 -3.05 -3.72 -1.50
N GLY A 520 -3.32 -3.86 -0.20
CA GLY A 520 -2.27 -4.00 0.82
C GLY A 520 -2.48 -5.17 1.79
N PRO A 521 -2.52 -6.43 1.32
CA PRO A 521 -2.84 -7.60 2.16
C PRO A 521 -1.68 -8.00 3.09
N TRP A 522 -1.95 -8.90 4.04
CA TRP A 522 -0.90 -9.53 4.85
C TRP A 522 0.12 -10.33 4.03
N SER A 523 -0.32 -10.97 2.94
CA SER A 523 0.56 -11.73 2.04
C SER A 523 1.49 -10.86 1.19
N LEU A 524 1.37 -9.53 1.29
CA LEU A 524 2.19 -8.59 0.53
C LEU A 524 3.68 -8.83 0.79
N TRP A 525 4.05 -8.81 2.06
CA TRP A 525 5.43 -8.91 2.52
C TRP A 525 5.80 -10.27 3.12
N ALA A 526 4.85 -11.22 3.17
CA ALA A 526 5.03 -12.55 3.76
C ALA A 526 5.05 -13.66 2.68
N PRO A 527 6.23 -14.11 2.21
CA PRO A 527 6.35 -15.14 1.17
C PRO A 527 5.76 -16.50 1.53
N SER A 528 5.57 -16.79 2.82
CA SER A 528 4.98 -18.00 3.37
C SER A 528 3.62 -18.38 2.77
N PHE A 529 2.82 -17.39 2.32
CA PHE A 529 1.52 -17.63 1.69
C PHE A 529 1.59 -18.10 0.24
N GLY A 530 2.73 -17.92 -0.43
CA GLY A 530 2.95 -18.40 -1.79
C GLY A 530 1.90 -17.94 -2.81
N PRO A 531 1.71 -18.68 -3.92
CA PRO A 531 0.79 -18.31 -5.00
C PRO A 531 -0.68 -18.43 -4.61
N ASP A 532 -1.02 -19.15 -3.53
CA ASP A 532 -2.40 -19.31 -3.05
C ASP A 532 -2.99 -17.99 -2.53
N SER A 533 -2.14 -17.01 -2.22
CA SER A 533 -2.54 -15.63 -1.92
C SER A 533 -3.11 -14.86 -3.12
N ILE A 534 -3.06 -15.42 -4.33
CA ILE A 534 -3.58 -14.83 -5.56
C ILE A 534 -4.82 -15.59 -6.06
N ASP A 535 -5.92 -14.87 -6.17
CA ASP A 535 -7.06 -15.23 -7.01
C ASP A 535 -6.79 -14.83 -8.47
N VAL A 536 -6.45 -15.82 -9.29
CA VAL A 536 -6.13 -15.61 -10.71
C VAL A 536 -7.33 -15.10 -11.51
N PHE A 537 -8.55 -15.50 -11.16
CA PHE A 537 -9.74 -14.98 -11.82
C PHE A 537 -9.91 -13.49 -11.52
N ARG A 538 -9.77 -13.10 -10.25
CA ARG A 538 -9.81 -11.70 -9.82
C ARG A 538 -8.73 -10.86 -10.50
N LEU A 539 -7.50 -11.36 -10.55
CA LEU A 539 -6.37 -10.71 -11.24
C LEU A 539 -6.72 -10.43 -12.71
N ARG A 540 -7.29 -11.42 -13.40
CA ARG A 540 -7.71 -11.29 -14.79
C ARG A 540 -8.83 -10.25 -14.96
N GLN A 541 -9.83 -10.25 -14.07
CA GLN A 541 -10.92 -9.26 -14.12
C GLN A 541 -10.41 -7.83 -13.90
N GLN A 542 -9.47 -7.63 -12.97
CA GLN A 542 -8.82 -6.34 -12.77
C GLN A 542 -7.98 -5.93 -13.99
N THR A 543 -7.29 -6.87 -14.62
CA THR A 543 -6.55 -6.61 -15.88
C THR A 543 -7.50 -6.17 -17.00
N LEU A 544 -8.67 -6.82 -17.13
CA LEU A 544 -9.71 -6.40 -18.06
C LEU A 544 -10.21 -4.98 -17.79
N ALA A 545 -10.45 -4.63 -16.52
CA ALA A 545 -10.87 -3.30 -16.11
C ALA A 545 -9.81 -2.23 -16.44
N LEU A 546 -8.53 -2.56 -16.24
CA LEU A 546 -7.41 -1.67 -16.62
C LEU A 546 -7.36 -1.42 -18.13
N GLY A 547 -7.63 -2.44 -18.94
CA GLY A 547 -7.77 -2.29 -20.40
C GLY A 547 -9.00 -1.48 -20.82
N ASP A 548 -10.10 -1.58 -20.07
CA ASP A 548 -11.32 -0.80 -20.34
C ASP A 548 -11.10 0.70 -20.21
N ILE A 549 -10.21 1.14 -19.31
CA ILE A 549 -9.87 2.57 -19.15
C ILE A 549 -9.38 3.15 -20.47
N TYR A 550 -8.46 2.47 -21.15
CA TYR A 550 -7.95 2.92 -22.45
C TYR A 550 -9.10 3.11 -23.44
N VAL A 551 -9.90 2.07 -23.67
CA VAL A 551 -11.00 2.08 -24.65
C VAL A 551 -12.04 3.14 -24.35
N GLN A 552 -12.36 3.37 -23.08
CA GLN A 552 -13.34 4.38 -22.67
C GLN A 552 -12.85 5.81 -22.91
N LEU A 553 -11.56 6.08 -22.73
CA LEU A 553 -10.97 7.41 -22.87
C LEU A 553 -10.60 7.79 -24.31
N GLU A 554 -10.66 6.86 -25.27
CA GLU A 554 -10.33 7.09 -26.69
C GLU A 554 -11.09 8.25 -27.33
N LYS A 555 -12.34 8.48 -26.90
CA LYS A 555 -13.18 9.57 -27.40
C LYS A 555 -13.04 10.88 -26.62
N THR A 556 -12.40 10.85 -25.46
CA THR A 556 -12.14 12.03 -24.63
C THR A 556 -10.88 12.72 -25.14
N SER A 557 -10.87 14.05 -25.21
CA SER A 557 -9.65 14.79 -25.60
C SER A 557 -8.60 14.78 -24.48
N ARG A 558 -7.30 14.91 -24.82
CA ARG A 558 -6.24 15.07 -23.80
C ARG A 558 -6.56 16.24 -22.87
N LYS A 559 -6.99 17.38 -23.43
CA LYS A 559 -7.38 18.59 -22.67
C LYS A 559 -8.40 18.29 -21.57
N GLU A 560 -9.42 17.49 -21.85
CA GLU A 560 -10.42 17.10 -20.83
C GLU A 560 -9.82 16.21 -19.75
N ILE A 561 -8.97 15.25 -20.13
CA ILE A 561 -8.31 14.32 -19.20
C ILE A 561 -7.39 15.06 -18.22
N VAL A 562 -6.60 16.03 -18.71
CA VAL A 562 -5.57 16.70 -17.89
C VAL A 562 -6.09 17.93 -17.12
N SER A 563 -7.27 18.46 -17.48
CA SER A 563 -7.82 19.74 -17.00
C SER A 563 -7.77 19.97 -15.48
N GLY A 564 -8.08 18.95 -14.67
CA GLY A 564 -8.03 19.09 -13.21
C GLY A 564 -6.60 19.17 -12.66
N TYR A 565 -5.66 18.47 -13.29
CA TYR A 565 -4.25 18.56 -12.94
C TYR A 565 -3.63 19.89 -13.39
N GLU A 566 -4.02 20.42 -14.55
CA GLU A 566 -3.65 21.79 -14.96
C GLU A 566 -4.13 22.83 -13.93
N THR A 567 -5.32 22.64 -13.38
CA THR A 567 -5.85 23.50 -12.32
C THR A 567 -4.99 23.39 -11.05
N CYS A 568 -4.65 22.17 -10.63
CA CYS A 568 -3.74 21.94 -9.51
C CYS A 568 -2.36 22.57 -9.76
N ARG A 569 -1.79 22.47 -10.96
CA ARG A 569 -0.50 23.07 -11.31
C ARG A 569 -0.53 24.59 -11.18
N LYS A 570 -1.60 25.23 -11.69
CA LYS A 570 -1.83 26.67 -11.54
C LYS A 570 -1.94 27.07 -10.07
N THR A 571 -2.70 26.33 -9.26
CA THR A 571 -2.80 26.58 -7.82
C THR A 571 -1.45 26.43 -7.13
N ARG A 572 -0.69 25.38 -7.46
CA ARG A 572 0.65 25.11 -6.92
C ARG A 572 1.63 26.25 -7.21
N ALA A 573 1.61 26.78 -8.45
CA ALA A 573 2.44 27.91 -8.86
C ALA A 573 2.09 29.20 -8.09
N LEU A 574 0.81 29.43 -7.80
CA LEU A 574 0.35 30.61 -7.05
C LEU A 574 0.62 30.51 -5.55
N SER A 575 0.49 29.32 -4.95
CA SER A 575 0.67 29.11 -3.51
C SER A 575 2.14 28.92 -3.11
N GLY A 576 3.02 28.56 -4.07
CA GLY A 576 4.38 28.11 -3.80
C GLY A 576 4.45 26.77 -3.05
N SER A 577 3.34 26.04 -2.92
CA SER A 577 3.27 24.80 -2.14
C SER A 577 3.89 23.64 -2.91
N SER A 578 5.15 23.27 -2.67
CA SER A 578 5.71 22.04 -3.25
C SER A 578 5.43 20.82 -2.37
N TYR A 579 5.33 19.65 -3.00
CA TYR A 579 5.43 18.37 -2.30
C TYR A 579 6.89 17.94 -2.30
N THR A 580 7.42 17.62 -1.14
CA THR A 580 8.76 17.03 -1.00
C THR A 580 8.61 15.52 -0.95
N PHE A 581 9.30 14.82 -1.86
CA PHE A 581 9.37 13.37 -1.80
C PHE A 581 10.22 12.95 -0.60
N GLU A 582 9.76 11.92 0.08
CA GLU A 582 10.62 11.17 0.97
C GLU A 582 11.60 10.39 0.10
N GLU A 583 12.85 10.83 0.05
CA GLU A 583 13.95 10.11 -0.56
C GLU A 583 14.78 9.52 0.57
N PRO A 584 14.48 8.28 1.01
CA PRO A 584 15.25 7.67 2.09
C PRO A 584 16.70 7.56 1.65
N PRO A 585 17.67 7.76 2.56
CA PRO A 585 19.07 7.69 2.21
C PRO A 585 19.45 6.24 1.88
N GLU A 586 20.34 6.04 0.90
CA GLU A 586 20.86 4.71 0.58
C GLU A 586 21.78 4.18 1.71
N GLN A 587 22.44 5.06 2.46
CA GLN A 587 23.20 4.73 3.67
C GLN A 587 22.58 5.39 4.90
N ALA A 588 22.38 4.65 5.98
CA ALA A 588 21.87 5.22 7.24
C ALA A 588 22.77 6.35 7.79
N SER A 589 24.07 6.34 7.50
CA SER A 589 25.00 7.42 7.87
C SER A 589 24.60 8.77 7.28
N ASP A 590 23.96 8.78 6.11
CA ASP A 590 23.61 10.00 5.39
C ASP A 590 22.34 10.64 5.95
N ALA A 591 21.49 9.85 6.65
CA ALA A 591 20.34 10.35 7.39
C ALA A 591 20.75 11.41 8.43
N LYS A 592 21.91 11.23 9.05
CA LYS A 592 22.47 12.15 10.07
C LYS A 592 22.77 13.54 9.50
N SER A 593 22.96 13.67 8.19
CA SER A 593 23.19 14.94 7.51
C SER A 593 21.90 15.72 7.19
N LEU A 594 20.73 15.07 7.27
CA LEU A 594 19.43 15.63 6.89
C LEU A 594 18.59 16.15 8.08
N VAL A 595 19.04 15.94 9.33
CA VAL A 595 18.32 16.27 10.58
C VAL A 595 18.08 17.78 10.78
N GLY A 596 18.51 18.64 9.85
CA GLY A 596 18.18 20.07 9.85
C GLY A 596 16.73 20.41 9.43
N ASN A 597 16.00 19.51 8.76
CA ASN A 597 14.68 19.82 8.21
C ASN A 597 13.75 18.59 8.20
N VAL A 598 13.10 18.24 9.32
CA VAL A 598 11.95 17.32 9.28
C VAL A 598 10.79 17.83 10.14
N ILE A 599 9.65 17.94 9.46
CA ILE A 599 8.32 18.30 9.95
C ILE A 599 7.78 17.16 10.82
N LYS A 600 7.20 17.48 11.98
CA LYS A 600 6.53 16.53 12.88
C LYS A 600 5.29 15.91 12.20
N TYR A 601 5.17 14.57 12.27
CA TYR A 601 4.04 13.76 11.79
C TYR A 601 2.70 14.16 12.41
#